data_AF-A0A5R2MVY2-F1
#
_entry.id   AF-A0A5R2MVY2-F1
#
_cell.length_a   1.000
_cell.length_b   1.000
_cell.length_c   1.000
_cell.angle_alpha   90.00
_cell.angle_beta   90.00
_cell.angle_gamma   90.00
#
_symmetry.space_group_name_H-M   'P 1'
#
loop_
_entity.id
_entity.type
_entity.pdbx_description
1 polymer ?
#
loop_
_entity_poly.entity_id
_entity_poly.type
_entity_poly.pdbx_seq_one_letter_code
_entity_poly.pdbx_strand_id
1 'polypeptide(L)'
;ISRLADHYLTSLARDGAIYSEVFTSPDHATKAGLSPKAYTDALGEGMLRAKAKTGIEGRMIVTGVRHVGVESIERAARFAARCGHPLVTGFGVAGDERMGDMEDYVRAFE
;
A
#
# COMPACT_ATOMS: atom_id res chain seq x y z
N ILE A 1 -9.10 1.25 8.82
CA ILE A 1 -8.44 0.47 7.76
C ILE A 1 -8.43 -1.05 8.04
N SER A 2 -8.02 -1.50 9.23
CA SER A 2 -7.91 -2.93 9.57
C SER A 2 -9.17 -3.78 9.30
N ARG A 3 -10.36 -3.29 9.71
CA ARG A 3 -11.65 -3.99 9.44
C ARG A 3 -11.98 -4.08 7.94
N LEU A 4 -11.62 -3.05 7.18
CA LEU A 4 -11.87 -2.99 5.74
C LEU A 4 -10.99 -4.01 5.01
N ALA A 5 -9.72 -4.11 5.37
CA ALA A 5 -8.78 -5.07 4.78
C ALA A 5 -9.20 -6.52 5.03
N ASP A 6 -9.60 -6.84 6.26
CA ASP A 6 -10.13 -8.15 6.63
C ASP A 6 -11.36 -8.52 5.79
N HIS A 7 -12.32 -7.59 5.69
CA HIS A 7 -13.53 -7.78 4.90
C HIS A 7 -13.24 -7.97 3.41
N TYR A 8 -12.39 -7.12 2.84
CA TYR A 8 -12.03 -7.14 1.42
C TYR A 8 -11.36 -8.48 1.04
N LEU A 9 -10.29 -8.86 1.74
CA LEU A 9 -9.57 -10.11 1.44
C LEU A 9 -10.40 -11.36 1.74
N THR A 10 -11.22 -11.35 2.80
CA THR A 10 -12.16 -12.45 3.05
C THR A 10 -13.17 -12.59 1.91
N SER A 11 -13.61 -11.47 1.32
CA SER A 11 -14.56 -11.51 0.19
C SER A 11 -13.88 -12.05 -1.07
N LEU A 12 -12.66 -11.61 -1.37
CA LEU A 12 -11.87 -12.17 -2.48
C LEU A 12 -11.64 -13.68 -2.31
N ALA A 13 -11.37 -14.14 -1.10
CA ALA A 13 -11.20 -15.57 -0.83
C ALA A 13 -12.47 -16.38 -1.09
N ARG A 14 -13.66 -15.82 -0.82
CA ARG A 14 -14.95 -16.45 -1.15
C ARG A 14 -15.16 -16.59 -2.65
N ASP A 15 -14.63 -15.64 -3.42
CA ASP A 15 -14.66 -15.67 -4.88
C ASP A 15 -13.56 -16.56 -5.49
N GLY A 16 -12.79 -17.26 -4.66
CA GLY A 16 -11.77 -18.22 -5.07
C GLY A 16 -10.37 -17.63 -5.26
N ALA A 17 -10.14 -16.37 -4.89
CA ALA A 17 -8.80 -15.79 -4.94
C ALA A 17 -7.90 -16.37 -3.84
N ILE A 18 -6.70 -16.82 -4.23
CA ILE A 18 -5.70 -17.36 -3.30
C ILE A 18 -4.64 -16.33 -2.90
N TYR A 19 -4.52 -15.23 -3.65
CA TYR A 19 -3.53 -14.17 -3.45
C TYR A 19 -4.10 -12.81 -3.84
N SER A 20 -3.76 -11.75 -3.10
CA SER A 20 -4.06 -10.36 -3.49
C SER A 20 -3.02 -9.38 -2.98
N GLU A 21 -2.69 -8.38 -3.81
CA GLU A 21 -1.88 -7.23 -3.39
C GLU A 21 -2.77 -6.02 -3.15
N VAL A 22 -2.45 -5.25 -2.11
CA VAL A 22 -3.20 -4.04 -1.73
C VAL A 22 -2.27 -2.83 -1.83
N PHE A 23 -2.71 -1.83 -2.59
CA PHE A 23 -2.02 -0.54 -2.67
C PHE A 23 -2.30 0.30 -1.42
N THR A 24 -1.24 0.85 -0.81
CA THR A 24 -1.32 1.72 0.36
C THR A 24 -0.53 3.00 0.14
N SER A 25 -1.12 4.16 0.41
CA SER A 25 -0.49 5.46 0.17
C SER A 25 -0.17 6.16 1.50
N PRO A 26 1.11 6.38 1.82
CA PRO A 26 1.54 7.15 2.98
C PRO A 26 0.92 8.56 3.01
N ASP A 27 0.81 9.23 1.86
CA ASP A 27 0.25 10.57 1.76
C ASP A 27 -1.23 10.62 2.15
N HIS A 28 -2.01 9.60 1.78
CA HIS A 28 -3.41 9.50 2.22
C HIS A 28 -3.52 9.25 3.72
N ALA A 29 -2.61 8.47 4.32
CA ALA A 29 -2.57 8.30 5.76
C ALA A 29 -2.28 9.64 6.46
N THR A 30 -1.26 10.37 6.01
CA THR A 30 -0.91 11.69 6.57
C THR A 30 -2.05 12.70 6.40
N LYS A 31 -2.69 12.76 5.23
CA LYS A 31 -3.84 13.64 4.99
C LYS A 31 -5.04 13.32 5.89
N ALA A 32 -5.19 12.06 6.28
CA ALA A 32 -6.19 11.62 7.26
C ALA A 32 -5.76 11.85 8.73
N GLY A 33 -4.62 12.51 8.98
CA GLY A 33 -4.11 12.76 10.33
C GLY A 33 -3.47 11.54 10.99
N LEU A 34 -3.09 10.53 10.20
CA LEU A 34 -2.54 9.27 10.69
C LEU A 34 -1.05 9.16 10.37
N SER A 35 -0.31 8.47 11.23
CA SER A 35 1.04 8.02 10.93
C SER A 35 1.00 6.98 9.78
N PRO A 36 1.82 7.12 8.72
CA PRO A 36 1.93 6.11 7.67
C PRO A 36 2.28 4.72 8.20
N LYS A 37 3.12 4.65 9.24
CA LYS A 37 3.48 3.38 9.88
C LYS A 37 2.27 2.76 10.56
N ALA A 38 1.58 3.52 11.42
CA ALA A 38 0.40 3.01 12.13
C ALA A 38 -0.73 2.58 11.16
N TYR A 39 -0.90 3.32 10.07
CA TYR A 39 -1.85 2.95 9.02
C TYR A 39 -1.48 1.63 8.32
N THR A 40 -0.20 1.45 8.00
CA THR A 40 0.33 0.23 7.36
C THR A 40 0.27 -0.97 8.29
N ASP A 41 0.64 -0.81 9.56
CA ASP A 41 0.54 -1.86 10.58
C ASP A 41 -0.92 -2.31 10.75
N ALA A 42 -1.86 -1.36 10.88
CA ALA A 42 -3.27 -1.66 11.02
C ALA A 42 -3.87 -2.33 9.76
N LEU A 43 -3.40 -1.97 8.56
CA LEU A 43 -3.75 -2.68 7.32
C LEU A 43 -3.26 -4.13 7.39
N GLY A 44 -1.99 -4.34 7.75
CA GLY A 44 -1.39 -5.66 7.94
C GLY A 44 -2.14 -6.55 8.94
N GLU A 45 -2.57 -6.01 10.08
CA GLU A 45 -3.41 -6.74 11.05
C GLU A 45 -4.71 -7.26 10.42
N GLY A 46 -5.35 -6.45 9.57
CA GLY A 46 -6.56 -6.87 8.86
C GLY A 46 -6.29 -7.99 7.85
N MET A 47 -5.17 -7.89 7.13
CA MET A 47 -4.74 -8.91 6.19
C MET A 47 -4.41 -10.24 6.87
N LEU A 48 -3.72 -10.20 8.02
CA LEU A 48 -3.42 -11.40 8.81
C LEU A 48 -4.69 -12.07 9.35
N ARG A 49 -5.71 -11.29 9.73
CA ARG A 49 -7.01 -11.85 10.12
C ARG A 49 -7.72 -12.54 8.97
N ALA A 50 -7.72 -11.96 7.77
CA ALA A 50 -8.31 -12.61 6.59
C ALA A 50 -7.56 -13.91 6.23
N LYS A 51 -6.22 -13.87 6.25
CA LYS A 51 -5.37 -15.05 6.05
C LYS A 51 -5.70 -16.15 7.05
N ALA A 52 -5.80 -15.84 8.34
CA ALA A 52 -6.13 -16.82 9.38
C ALA A 52 -7.51 -17.46 9.18
N LYS A 53 -8.49 -16.73 8.63
CA LYS A 53 -9.86 -17.24 8.39
C LYS A 53 -10.00 -18.07 7.13
N THR A 54 -9.24 -17.74 6.09
CA THR A 54 -9.52 -18.21 4.71
C THR A 54 -8.33 -18.84 4.01
N GLY A 55 -7.11 -18.63 4.50
CA GLY A 55 -5.88 -19.05 3.84
C GLY A 55 -5.39 -18.11 2.74
N ILE A 56 -6.12 -17.04 2.38
CA ILE A 56 -5.69 -16.09 1.35
C ILE A 56 -4.36 -15.42 1.74
N GLU A 57 -3.40 -15.43 0.82
CA GLU A 57 -2.14 -14.70 0.98
C GLU A 57 -2.29 -13.26 0.49
N GLY A 58 -1.57 -12.33 1.10
CA GLY A 58 -1.56 -10.97 0.59
C GLY A 58 -0.29 -10.19 0.87
N ARG A 59 -0.06 -9.16 0.07
CA ARG A 59 1.05 -8.21 0.21
C ARG A 59 0.60 -6.77 0.01
N MET A 60 1.41 -5.84 0.49
CA MET A 60 1.19 -4.42 0.36
C MET A 60 2.22 -3.83 -0.60
N ILE A 61 1.72 -2.99 -1.50
CA ILE A 61 2.54 -2.14 -2.35
C ILE A 61 2.35 -0.70 -1.89
N VAL A 62 3.41 -0.12 -1.35
CA VAL A 62 3.41 1.30 -0.99
C VAL A 62 3.37 2.11 -2.29
N THR A 63 2.44 3.05 -2.39
CA THR A 63 2.15 3.74 -3.64
C THR A 63 2.33 5.25 -3.50
N GLY A 64 3.23 5.80 -4.31
CA GLY A 64 3.36 7.24 -4.51
C GLY A 64 2.27 7.77 -5.46
N VAL A 65 1.80 9.01 -5.22
CA VAL A 65 0.67 9.58 -5.95
C VAL A 65 1.11 10.76 -6.82
N ARG A 66 0.99 10.66 -8.15
CA ARG A 66 1.53 11.60 -9.15
C ARG A 66 1.17 13.07 -8.88
N HIS A 67 -0.11 13.33 -8.68
CA HIS A 67 -0.62 14.69 -8.45
C HIS A 67 -0.32 15.25 -7.05
N VAL A 68 0.26 14.45 -6.13
CA VAL A 68 0.79 14.96 -4.85
C VAL A 68 2.21 15.53 -5.05
N GLY A 69 2.94 15.01 -6.03
CA GLY A 69 4.23 15.54 -6.47
C GLY A 69 5.40 14.56 -6.34
N VAL A 70 6.44 14.81 -7.13
CA VAL A 70 7.64 13.95 -7.24
C VAL A 70 8.30 13.70 -5.89
N GLU A 71 8.50 14.74 -5.07
CA GLU A 71 9.12 14.58 -3.76
C GLU A 71 8.31 13.69 -2.80
N SER A 72 6.98 13.74 -2.90
CA SER A 72 6.08 12.87 -2.13
C SER A 72 6.25 11.41 -2.54
N ILE A 73 6.34 11.16 -3.84
CA ILE A 73 6.60 9.83 -4.40
C ILE A 73 7.93 9.27 -3.89
N GLU A 74 9.01 10.05 -3.92
CA GLU A 74 10.29 9.59 -3.37
C GLU A 74 10.22 9.32 -1.85
N ARG A 75 9.45 10.11 -1.09
CA ARG A 75 9.22 9.84 0.34
C ARG A 75 8.45 8.54 0.53
N ALA A 76 7.47 8.24 -0.31
CA ALA A 76 6.74 6.98 -0.29
C ALA A 76 7.67 5.79 -0.62
N ALA A 77 8.54 5.91 -1.61
CA ALA A 77 9.56 4.90 -1.92
C ALA A 77 10.50 4.63 -0.73
N ARG A 78 11.03 5.70 -0.12
CA ARG A 78 11.86 5.59 1.09
C ARG A 78 11.11 4.95 2.26
N PHE A 79 9.82 5.26 2.41
CA PHE A 79 8.96 4.61 3.41
C PHE A 79 8.82 3.11 3.12
N ALA A 80 8.53 2.73 1.87
CA ALA A 80 8.43 1.33 1.46
C ALA A 80 9.68 0.53 1.86
N ALA A 81 10.86 1.07 1.55
CA ALA A 81 12.14 0.43 1.84
C ALA A 81 12.48 0.35 3.35
N ARG A 82 11.99 1.29 4.17
CA ARG A 82 12.42 1.45 5.58
C ARG A 82 11.37 1.10 6.61
N CYS A 83 10.10 0.92 6.23
CA CYS A 83 9.02 0.71 7.20
C CYS A 83 9.14 -0.60 7.98
N GLY A 84 9.87 -1.60 7.46
CA GLY A 84 10.15 -2.87 8.13
C GLY A 84 8.94 -3.78 8.31
N HIS A 85 7.79 -3.46 7.69
CA HIS A 85 6.59 -4.28 7.82
C HIS A 85 6.67 -5.51 6.89
N PRO A 86 6.54 -6.75 7.40
CA PRO A 86 6.82 -7.97 6.63
C PRO A 86 5.90 -8.22 5.44
N LEU A 87 4.71 -7.62 5.45
CA LEU A 87 3.77 -7.69 4.32
C LEU A 87 3.99 -6.60 3.27
N VAL A 88 4.85 -5.61 3.50
CA VAL A 88 5.23 -4.63 2.46
C VAL A 88 6.33 -5.24 1.62
N THR A 89 6.05 -5.48 0.33
CA THR A 89 6.99 -6.15 -0.58
C THR A 89 7.23 -5.40 -1.88
N GLY A 90 6.61 -4.23 -2.05
CA GLY A 90 6.77 -3.47 -3.27
C GLY A 90 6.49 -1.99 -3.10
N PHE A 91 6.89 -1.27 -4.14
CA PHE A 91 6.60 0.14 -4.34
C PHE A 91 6.04 0.33 -5.75
N GLY A 92 5.11 1.27 -5.91
CA GLY A 92 4.53 1.64 -7.20
C GLY A 92 4.12 3.10 -7.25
N VAL A 93 3.71 3.56 -8.43
CA VAL A 93 3.26 4.93 -8.67
C VAL A 93 1.89 4.89 -9.35
N ALA A 94 0.95 5.70 -8.86
CA ALA A 94 -0.40 5.80 -9.40
C ALA A 94 -0.95 7.24 -9.28
N GLY A 95 -2.21 7.45 -9.64
CA GLY A 95 -2.88 8.75 -9.62
C GLY A 95 -2.98 9.37 -11.02
N ASP A 96 -3.33 10.66 -11.09
CA ASP A 96 -3.48 11.38 -12.36
C ASP A 96 -2.22 11.29 -13.26
N GLU A 97 -2.31 10.50 -14.32
CA GLU A 97 -1.21 10.22 -15.24
C GLU A 97 -0.83 11.42 -16.12
N ARG A 98 -1.65 12.48 -16.13
CA ARG A 98 -1.34 13.74 -16.81
C ARG A 98 -0.37 14.61 -16.02
N MET A 99 -0.12 14.27 -14.76
CA MET A 99 0.84 14.97 -13.90
C MET A 99 2.21 14.31 -14.01
N GLY A 100 3.22 15.11 -14.36
CA GLY A 100 4.62 14.70 -14.53
C GLY A 100 4.85 13.74 -15.70
N ASP A 101 6.11 13.60 -16.10
CA ASP A 101 6.56 12.62 -17.08
C ASP A 101 7.11 11.36 -16.36
N MET A 102 7.30 10.24 -17.07
CA MET A 102 7.78 9.00 -16.43
C MET A 102 9.18 9.17 -15.83
N GLU A 103 10.02 9.96 -16.49
CA GLU A 103 11.39 10.28 -16.13
C GLU A 103 11.48 10.98 -14.77
N ASP A 104 10.47 11.76 -14.40
CA ASP A 104 10.42 12.47 -13.12
C ASP A 104 10.41 11.51 -11.91
N TYR A 105 9.96 10.27 -12.12
CA TYR A 105 9.77 9.30 -11.04
C TYR A 105 10.86 8.23 -10.95
N VAL A 106 11.80 8.18 -11.90
CA VAL A 106 12.84 7.14 -11.97
C VAL A 106 13.63 7.04 -10.67
N ARG A 107 13.98 8.19 -10.07
CA ARG A 107 14.72 8.25 -8.79
C ARG A 107 13.98 7.59 -7.61
N ALA A 108 12.67 7.39 -7.70
CA ALA A 108 11.91 6.68 -6.67
C ALA A 108 12.02 5.16 -6.79
N PHE A 109 12.56 4.64 -7.90
CA PHE A 109 12.77 3.22 -8.16
C PHE A 109 14.25 2.80 -8.05
N GLU A 110 15.15 3.74 -7.75
CA GLU A 110 16.58 3.52 -7.44
C GLU A 110 16.82 3.38 -5.94
#